data_AF-A0A8J5LIR4-F1
#
_entry.id   AF-A0A8J5LIR4-F1
#
_cell.length_a   1.000
_cell.length_b   1.000
_cell.length_c   1.000
_cell.angle_alpha   90.00
_cell.angle_beta   90.00
_cell.angle_gamma   90.00
#
_symmetry.space_group_name_H-M   'P 1'
#
loop_
_entity.id
_entity.type
_entity.pdbx_description
1 polymer ?
#
loop_
_entity_poly.entity_id
_entity_poly.type
_entity_poly.pdbx_seq_one_letter_code
_entity_poly.pdbx_strand_id
1 'polypeptide(L)'
;MEAPAGANGGEGPPERAVVEESARLADRARELHDAAAALASRTSADEDSLRARALALESDLRRLRSSLSTAIKNREVNRTVAEKVVEEELDRASYALSEGDAAFLLAGKTQGKFLRMFLGPVNVRAARKDVQLKVKEEYNNYKGLNLVDALFVLLSGQDSHIVCSFSFYFTSSEVLDLGWVLPYIASPTLPSIATIHANLALRENVLRANGSDIRPWWIYHHYCAMLMALISLTWEIKGEPDCNFKQVVISFMIM
;
A
#
# COMPACT_ATOMS: atom_id res chain seq x y z
N MET A 1 70.36 20.57 35.90
CA MET A 1 69.03 21.07 35.48
C MET A 1 68.37 19.92 34.74
N GLU A 2 67.88 18.94 35.50
CA GLU A 2 67.18 17.78 34.96
C GLU A 2 65.70 18.14 34.80
N ALA A 3 65.15 17.86 33.63
CA ALA A 3 63.71 17.90 33.36
C ALA A 3 63.12 16.50 33.61
N PRO A 4 61.95 16.37 34.26
CA PRO A 4 61.36 15.08 34.55
C PRO A 4 60.62 14.51 33.35
N ALA A 5 60.76 13.20 33.18
CA ALA A 5 60.03 12.37 32.24
C ALA A 5 58.51 12.50 32.47
N GLY A 6 57.79 12.88 31.41
CA GLY A 6 56.34 12.95 31.40
C GLY A 6 55.72 11.57 31.66
N ALA A 7 54.82 11.56 32.64
CA ALA A 7 54.01 10.45 33.10
C ALA A 7 53.44 9.61 31.94
N ASN A 8 53.85 8.35 31.88
CA ASN A 8 53.20 7.33 31.09
C ASN A 8 51.85 7.03 31.77
N GLY A 9 50.75 7.49 31.15
CA GLY A 9 49.39 7.27 31.62
C GLY A 9 49.07 5.77 31.63
N GLY A 10 49.20 5.15 32.80
CA GLY A 10 48.74 3.78 33.01
C GLY A 10 47.22 3.75 33.03
N GLU A 11 46.60 3.43 31.90
CA GLU A 11 45.23 2.88 31.86
C GLU A 11 45.18 1.69 32.83
N GLY A 12 44.29 1.75 33.80
CA GLY A 12 44.22 0.75 34.87
C GLY A 12 43.78 -0.63 34.35
N PRO A 13 44.10 -1.71 35.09
CA PRO A 13 43.61 -3.07 34.79
C PRO A 13 42.09 -3.19 34.54
N PRO A 14 41.19 -2.49 35.27
CA PRO A 14 39.75 -2.60 35.01
C PRO A 14 39.32 -1.92 33.71
N GLU A 15 39.98 -0.85 33.28
CA GLU A 15 39.64 -0.11 32.06
C GLU A 15 39.98 -0.94 30.81
N ARG A 16 41.17 -1.58 30.80
CA ARG A 16 41.56 -2.50 29.73
C ARG A 16 40.66 -3.73 29.62
N ALA A 17 40.22 -4.27 30.76
CA ALA A 17 39.28 -5.40 30.78
C ALA A 17 37.92 -5.02 30.18
N VAL A 18 37.41 -3.82 30.50
CA VAL A 18 36.16 -3.29 29.91
C VAL A 18 36.32 -3.02 28.42
N VAL A 19 37.46 -2.48 27.97
CA VAL A 19 37.72 -2.26 26.54
C VAL A 19 37.76 -3.60 25.80
N GLU A 20 38.47 -4.61 26.31
CA GLU A 20 38.54 -5.94 25.71
C GLU A 20 37.17 -6.64 25.67
N GLU A 21 36.40 -6.55 26.76
CA GLU A 21 35.05 -7.08 26.82
C GLU A 21 34.11 -6.38 25.83
N SER A 22 34.20 -5.06 25.70
CA SER A 22 33.41 -4.29 24.72
C SER A 22 33.77 -4.64 23.27
N ALA A 23 35.05 -4.88 22.98
CA ALA A 23 35.51 -5.34 21.67
C ALA A 23 34.97 -6.75 21.36
N ARG A 24 35.04 -7.69 22.32
CA ARG A 24 34.46 -9.03 22.18
C ARG A 24 32.95 -9.01 21.97
N LEU A 25 32.23 -8.13 22.66
CA LEU A 25 30.79 -7.92 22.47
C LEU A 25 30.47 -7.35 21.09
N ALA A 26 31.25 -6.38 20.60
CA ALA A 26 31.10 -5.82 19.26
C ALA A 26 31.35 -6.88 18.17
N ASP A 27 32.34 -7.75 18.34
CA ASP A 27 32.61 -8.84 17.41
C ASP A 27 31.49 -9.88 17.41
N ARG A 28 30.95 -10.26 18.57
CA ARG A 28 29.75 -11.13 18.64
C ARG A 28 28.52 -10.52 17.98
N ALA A 29 28.30 -9.22 18.14
CA ALA A 29 27.21 -8.52 17.47
C ALA A 29 27.39 -8.53 15.94
N ARG A 30 28.63 -8.37 15.46
CA ARG A 30 28.98 -8.47 14.04
C ARG A 30 28.76 -9.89 13.50
N GLU A 31 29.25 -10.92 14.19
CA GLU A 31 29.02 -12.32 13.83
C GLU A 31 27.53 -12.65 13.74
N LEU A 32 26.73 -12.17 14.71
CA LEU A 32 25.28 -12.36 14.71
C LEU A 32 24.61 -11.64 13.52
N HIS A 33 25.03 -10.40 13.23
CA HIS A 33 24.55 -9.64 12.08
C HIS A 33 24.86 -10.38 10.77
N ASP A 34 26.08 -10.89 10.62
CA ASP A 34 26.50 -11.61 9.42
C ASP A 34 25.76 -12.94 9.27
N ALA A 35 25.52 -13.66 10.37
CA ALA A 35 24.69 -14.85 10.39
C ALA A 35 23.22 -14.55 10.01
N ALA A 36 22.67 -13.43 10.49
CA ALA A 36 21.33 -12.99 10.14
C ALA A 36 21.22 -12.58 8.66
N ALA A 37 22.22 -11.87 8.13
CA ALA A 37 22.31 -11.52 6.71
C ALA A 37 22.43 -12.77 5.82
N ALA A 38 23.22 -13.77 6.24
CA ALA A 38 23.34 -15.05 5.55
C ALA A 38 22.04 -15.86 5.58
N LEU A 39 21.29 -15.82 6.69
CA LEU A 39 19.97 -16.45 6.77
C LEU A 39 18.97 -15.74 5.85
N ALA A 40 18.94 -14.41 5.85
CA ALA A 40 18.05 -13.63 5.00
C ALA A 40 18.30 -13.91 3.51
N SER A 41 19.56 -13.97 3.07
CA SER A 41 19.91 -14.26 1.68
C SER A 41 19.48 -15.68 1.27
N ARG A 42 19.70 -16.68 2.13
CA ARG A 42 19.23 -18.06 1.88
C ARG A 42 17.71 -18.13 1.77
N THR A 43 16.99 -17.52 2.70
CA THR A 43 15.53 -17.48 2.66
C THR A 43 15.02 -16.80 1.38
N SER A 44 15.64 -15.68 0.96
CA SER A 44 15.25 -15.03 -0.30
C SER A 44 15.48 -15.92 -1.53
N ALA A 45 16.58 -16.67 -1.57
CA ALA A 45 16.86 -17.58 -2.67
C ALA A 45 15.86 -18.76 -2.71
N ASP A 46 15.51 -19.30 -1.54
CA ASP A 46 14.49 -20.35 -1.42
C ASP A 46 13.10 -19.84 -1.84
N GLU A 47 12.73 -18.62 -1.44
CA GLU A 47 11.48 -17.97 -1.86
C GLU A 47 11.41 -17.78 -3.38
N ASP A 48 12.50 -17.33 -4.01
CA ASP A 48 12.56 -17.13 -5.47
C ASP A 48 12.49 -18.45 -6.23
N SER A 49 13.14 -19.50 -5.71
CA SER A 49 13.03 -20.86 -6.25
C SER A 49 11.57 -21.38 -6.18
N LEU A 50 10.91 -21.22 -5.03
CA LEU A 50 9.51 -21.59 -4.87
C LEU A 50 8.58 -20.76 -5.76
N ARG A 51 8.86 -19.47 -5.93
CA ARG A 51 8.12 -18.59 -6.84
C ARG A 51 8.26 -19.05 -8.29
N ALA A 52 9.46 -19.39 -8.74
CA ALA A 52 9.67 -19.91 -10.09
C ALA A 52 8.86 -21.19 -10.34
N ARG A 53 8.86 -22.12 -9.36
CA ARG A 53 8.05 -23.35 -9.42
C ARG A 53 6.55 -23.07 -9.46
N ALA A 54 6.07 -22.14 -8.64
CA ALA A 54 4.67 -21.75 -8.62
C ALA A 54 4.22 -21.15 -9.96
N LEU A 55 5.04 -20.28 -10.56
CA LEU A 55 4.77 -19.67 -11.86
C LEU A 55 4.77 -20.69 -13.00
N ALA A 56 5.69 -21.67 -12.97
CA ALA A 56 5.71 -22.78 -13.92
C ALA A 56 4.40 -23.58 -13.82
N LEU A 57 4.00 -23.96 -12.61
CA LEU A 57 2.77 -24.71 -12.38
C LEU A 57 1.50 -23.95 -12.81
N GLU A 58 1.44 -22.63 -12.57
CA GLU A 58 0.35 -21.77 -13.05
C GLU A 58 0.30 -21.72 -14.59
N SER A 59 1.46 -21.74 -15.25
CA SER A 59 1.53 -21.79 -16.71
C SER A 59 1.08 -23.14 -17.27
N ASP A 60 1.44 -24.24 -16.60
CA ASP A 60 1.02 -25.59 -16.96
C ASP A 60 -0.49 -25.78 -16.78
N LEU A 61 -1.07 -25.30 -15.67
CA LEU A 61 -2.52 -25.32 -15.46
C LEU A 61 -3.27 -24.55 -16.56
N ARG A 62 -2.77 -23.36 -16.94
CA ARG A 62 -3.36 -22.58 -18.04
C ARG A 62 -3.28 -23.30 -19.38
N ARG A 63 -2.14 -23.94 -19.66
CA ARG A 63 -1.95 -24.73 -20.88
C ARG A 63 -2.84 -25.97 -20.90
N LEU A 64 -3.01 -26.65 -19.77
CA LEU A 64 -3.92 -27.79 -19.66
C LEU A 64 -5.37 -27.36 -19.88
N ARG A 65 -5.79 -26.22 -19.27
CA ARG A 65 -7.14 -25.65 -19.45
C ARG A 65 -7.43 -25.31 -20.91
N SER A 66 -6.47 -24.70 -21.61
CA SER A 66 -6.62 -24.38 -23.04
C SER A 66 -6.63 -25.64 -23.90
N SER A 67 -5.72 -26.59 -23.66
CA SER A 67 -5.68 -27.88 -24.37
C SER A 67 -6.99 -28.66 -24.21
N LEU A 68 -7.51 -28.74 -22.99
CA LEU A 68 -8.77 -29.42 -22.71
C LEU A 68 -9.95 -28.73 -23.39
N SER A 69 -9.98 -27.38 -23.39
CA SER A 69 -11.00 -26.62 -24.12
C SER A 69 -10.99 -26.90 -25.63
N THR A 70 -9.80 -27.12 -26.21
CA THR A 70 -9.64 -27.47 -27.63
C THR A 70 -10.05 -28.92 -27.89
N ALA A 71 -9.68 -29.86 -27.03
CA ALA A 71 -10.07 -31.27 -27.14
C ALA A 71 -11.60 -31.46 -27.06
N ILE A 72 -12.29 -30.66 -26.23
CA ILE A 72 -13.77 -30.61 -26.20
C ILE A 72 -14.33 -30.13 -27.55
N LYS A 73 -13.77 -29.06 -28.12
CA LYS A 73 -14.21 -28.53 -29.43
C LYS A 73 -14.02 -29.53 -30.55
N ASN A 74 -12.90 -30.27 -30.54
CA ASN A 74 -12.59 -31.31 -31.51
C ASN A 74 -13.37 -32.61 -31.28
N ARG A 75 -14.19 -32.70 -30.21
CA ARG A 75 -14.93 -33.91 -29.78
C ARG A 75 -14.04 -35.13 -29.48
N GLU A 76 -12.76 -34.89 -29.18
CA GLU A 76 -11.80 -35.93 -28.80
C GLU A 76 -12.06 -36.42 -27.36
N VAL A 77 -12.65 -35.57 -26.52
CA VAL A 77 -12.98 -35.87 -25.13
C VAL A 77 -14.46 -35.58 -24.87
N ASN A 78 -15.11 -36.46 -24.10
CA ASN A 78 -16.49 -36.24 -23.67
C ASN A 78 -16.57 -34.99 -22.78
N ARG A 79 -17.43 -34.05 -23.18
CA ARG A 79 -17.65 -32.79 -22.47
C ARG A 79 -17.89 -32.97 -20.98
N THR A 80 -18.70 -33.95 -20.58
CA THR A 80 -19.05 -34.19 -19.17
C THR A 80 -17.85 -34.67 -18.35
N VAL A 81 -16.96 -35.44 -18.96
CA VAL A 81 -15.72 -35.90 -18.30
C VAL A 81 -14.73 -34.74 -18.20
N ALA A 82 -14.60 -33.93 -19.25
CA ALA A 82 -13.73 -32.77 -19.25
C ALA A 82 -14.17 -31.70 -18.23
N GLU A 83 -15.47 -31.41 -18.13
CA GLU A 83 -16.02 -30.48 -17.13
C GLU A 83 -15.71 -30.95 -15.70
N LYS A 84 -15.88 -32.25 -15.40
CA LYS A 84 -15.48 -32.82 -14.09
C LYS A 84 -13.99 -32.66 -13.79
N VAL A 85 -13.11 -32.94 -14.75
CA VAL A 85 -11.65 -32.81 -14.56
C VAL A 85 -11.27 -31.34 -14.31
N VAL A 86 -11.93 -30.39 -14.98
CA VAL A 86 -11.71 -28.96 -14.72
C VAL A 86 -12.14 -28.59 -13.32
N GLU A 87 -13.37 -28.95 -12.94
CA GLU A 87 -13.97 -28.51 -11.68
C GLU A 87 -13.35 -29.19 -10.45
N GLU A 88 -13.06 -30.50 -10.52
CA GLU A 88 -12.53 -31.24 -9.36
C GLU A 88 -11.01 -31.10 -9.21
N GLU A 89 -10.25 -31.22 -10.30
CA GLU A 89 -8.79 -31.30 -10.22
C GLU A 89 -8.13 -29.96 -10.52
N LEU A 90 -8.56 -29.29 -11.61
CA LEU A 90 -7.91 -28.07 -12.06
C LEU A 90 -8.27 -26.87 -11.20
N ASP A 91 -9.54 -26.73 -10.81
CA ASP A 91 -9.97 -25.64 -9.93
C ASP A 91 -9.49 -25.89 -8.48
N ARG A 92 -9.36 -27.15 -8.03
CA ARG A 92 -8.70 -27.47 -6.74
C ARG A 92 -7.22 -27.11 -6.74
N ALA A 93 -6.48 -27.48 -7.79
CA ALA A 93 -5.07 -27.12 -7.93
C ALA A 93 -4.88 -25.60 -8.05
N SER A 94 -5.76 -24.94 -8.82
CA SER A 94 -5.79 -23.48 -8.93
C SER A 94 -6.08 -22.83 -7.58
N TYR A 95 -7.06 -23.33 -6.82
CA TYR A 95 -7.40 -22.83 -5.49
C TYR A 95 -6.25 -23.01 -4.50
N ALA A 96 -5.60 -24.18 -4.49
CA ALA A 96 -4.44 -24.43 -3.64
C ALA A 96 -3.28 -23.46 -3.93
N LEU A 97 -3.11 -23.05 -5.19
CA LEU A 97 -2.11 -22.08 -5.59
C LEU A 97 -2.53 -20.63 -5.32
N SER A 98 -3.79 -20.26 -5.54
CA SER A 98 -4.26 -18.86 -5.43
C SER A 98 -4.68 -18.46 -4.02
N GLU A 99 -5.15 -19.42 -3.23
CA GLU A 99 -5.72 -19.25 -1.89
C GLU A 99 -5.08 -20.13 -0.82
N GLY A 100 -4.16 -21.04 -1.17
CA GLY A 100 -3.39 -21.81 -0.20
C GLY A 100 -2.16 -21.07 0.33
N ASP A 101 -1.29 -21.78 1.05
CA ASP A 101 -0.05 -21.20 1.63
C ASP A 101 0.96 -20.77 0.56
N ALA A 102 0.82 -21.22 -0.69
CA ALA A 102 1.65 -20.80 -1.82
C ALA A 102 1.18 -19.49 -2.47
N ALA A 103 0.02 -18.96 -2.05
CA ALA A 103 -0.63 -17.83 -2.69
C ALA A 103 0.19 -16.53 -2.70
N PHE A 104 1.03 -16.33 -1.68
CA PHE A 104 1.91 -15.17 -1.63
C PHE A 104 3.03 -15.22 -2.67
N LEU A 105 3.44 -16.41 -3.13
CA LEU A 105 4.50 -16.58 -4.13
C LEU A 105 4.04 -16.05 -5.49
N LEU A 106 2.79 -16.35 -5.87
CA LEU A 106 2.16 -15.92 -7.11
C LEU A 106 1.70 -14.46 -7.10
N ALA A 107 1.44 -13.91 -5.91
CA ALA A 107 0.91 -12.55 -5.74
C ALA A 107 1.83 -11.45 -6.29
N GLY A 108 3.12 -11.71 -6.49
CA GLY A 108 4.04 -10.77 -7.14
C GLY A 108 3.61 -10.32 -8.54
N LYS A 109 2.75 -11.10 -9.23
CA LYS A 109 2.21 -10.77 -10.55
C LYS A 109 0.84 -10.08 -10.51
N THR A 110 0.10 -10.20 -9.40
CA THR A 110 -1.27 -9.68 -9.23
C THR A 110 -1.35 -8.42 -8.37
N GLN A 111 -0.22 -7.86 -7.94
CA GLN A 111 -0.20 -6.52 -7.34
C GLN A 111 -0.70 -5.48 -8.36
N GLY A 112 -1.69 -4.68 -7.98
CA GLY A 112 -2.24 -3.63 -8.82
C GLY A 112 -1.18 -2.59 -9.19
N LYS A 113 -1.30 -1.98 -10.39
CA LYS A 113 -0.35 -0.95 -10.87
C LYS A 113 -0.16 0.20 -9.87
N PHE A 114 -1.22 0.56 -9.14
CA PHE A 114 -1.18 1.58 -8.10
C PHE A 114 -0.21 1.22 -6.97
N LEU A 115 -0.35 0.05 -6.35
CA LEU A 115 0.57 -0.40 -5.29
C LEU A 115 2.02 -0.47 -5.77
N ARG A 116 2.24 -0.93 -7.01
CA ARG A 116 3.57 -1.00 -7.59
C ARG A 116 4.19 0.39 -7.84
N MET A 117 3.36 1.40 -8.13
CA MET A 117 3.83 2.78 -8.30
C MET A 117 4.27 3.40 -6.96
N PHE A 118 3.57 3.12 -5.86
CA PHE A 118 3.86 3.73 -4.55
C PHE A 118 4.85 2.94 -3.69
N LEU A 119 4.81 1.60 -3.74
CA LEU A 119 5.62 0.71 -2.90
C LEU A 119 6.77 0.03 -3.65
N GLY A 120 6.82 0.16 -4.98
CA GLY A 120 7.78 -0.55 -5.82
C GLY A 120 7.46 -2.05 -5.95
N PRO A 121 8.46 -2.90 -6.23
CA PRO A 121 8.27 -4.35 -6.43
C PRO A 121 8.08 -5.13 -5.11
N VAL A 122 7.41 -4.53 -4.11
CA VAL A 122 7.18 -5.14 -2.80
C VAL A 122 5.85 -5.87 -2.79
N ASN A 123 5.86 -7.11 -2.31
CA ASN A 123 4.65 -7.90 -2.17
C ASN A 123 4.00 -7.65 -0.80
N VAL A 124 2.83 -7.02 -0.81
CA VAL A 124 2.08 -6.70 0.43
C VAL A 124 1.14 -7.80 0.88
N ARG A 125 1.00 -8.89 0.12
CA ARG A 125 0.17 -10.04 0.51
C ARG A 125 0.93 -10.87 1.54
N ALA A 126 0.39 -10.98 2.75
CA ALA A 126 1.02 -11.76 3.80
C ALA A 126 1.06 -13.26 3.43
N ALA A 127 2.16 -13.92 3.79
CA ALA A 127 2.45 -15.29 3.38
C ALA A 127 1.44 -16.33 3.87
N ARG A 128 0.86 -16.09 5.05
CA ARG A 128 -0.04 -17.03 5.71
C ARG A 128 -1.38 -16.39 6.06
N LYS A 129 -2.45 -17.19 6.07
CA LYS A 129 -3.82 -16.72 6.37
C LYS A 129 -3.97 -16.18 7.80
N ASP A 130 -3.32 -16.79 8.78
CA ASP A 130 -3.29 -16.30 10.17
C ASP A 130 -2.72 -14.88 10.25
N VAL A 131 -1.64 -14.61 9.50
CA VAL A 131 -1.03 -13.28 9.43
C VAL A 131 -1.93 -12.29 8.69
N GLN A 132 -2.59 -12.71 7.60
CA GLN A 132 -3.57 -11.86 6.90
C GLN A 132 -4.73 -11.45 7.82
N LEU A 133 -5.28 -12.41 8.60
CA LEU A 133 -6.34 -12.15 9.56
C LEU A 133 -5.87 -11.20 10.67
N LYS A 134 -4.66 -11.41 11.19
CA LYS A 134 -4.07 -10.51 12.19
C LYS A 134 -3.85 -9.10 11.66
N VAL A 135 -3.32 -8.95 10.44
CA VAL A 135 -3.17 -7.64 9.78
C VAL A 135 -4.53 -6.94 9.64
N LYS A 136 -5.57 -7.70 9.27
CA LYS A 136 -6.94 -7.19 9.17
C LYS A 136 -7.51 -6.78 10.53
N GLU A 137 -7.25 -7.56 11.56
CA GLU A 137 -7.69 -7.26 12.93
C GLU A 137 -7.03 -5.99 13.47
N GLU A 138 -5.69 -5.90 13.38
CA GLU A 138 -4.93 -4.71 13.77
C GLU A 138 -5.38 -3.47 12.99
N TYR A 139 -5.61 -3.65 11.69
CA TYR A 139 -6.13 -2.59 10.84
C TYR A 139 -7.53 -2.12 11.28
N ASN A 140 -8.44 -3.04 11.52
CA ASN A 140 -9.80 -2.71 11.95
C ASN A 140 -9.81 -2.08 13.34
N ASN A 141 -8.95 -2.54 14.23
CA ASN A 141 -8.73 -1.94 15.54
C ASN A 141 -8.25 -0.49 15.39
N TYR A 142 -7.25 -0.25 14.53
CA TYR A 142 -6.77 1.08 14.20
C TYR A 142 -7.89 1.96 13.60
N LYS A 143 -8.65 1.46 12.62
CA LYS A 143 -9.79 2.19 12.02
C LYS A 143 -10.87 2.56 13.06
N GLY A 144 -11.18 1.65 13.98
CA GLY A 144 -12.17 1.89 15.05
C GLY A 144 -11.73 2.94 16.07
N LEU A 145 -10.43 3.15 16.24
CA LEU A 145 -9.84 4.17 17.10
C LEU A 145 -9.66 5.52 16.38
N ASN A 146 -9.56 5.53 15.06
CA ASN A 146 -9.34 6.74 14.26
C ASN A 146 -10.62 7.54 14.06
N LEU A 147 -10.91 8.43 15.01
CA LEU A 147 -11.90 9.49 14.88
C LEU A 147 -11.79 10.27 13.55
N VAL A 148 -10.60 10.34 12.94
CA VAL A 148 -10.34 11.04 11.66
C VAL A 148 -11.05 10.38 10.48
N ASP A 149 -11.07 9.04 10.39
CA ASP A 149 -11.74 8.32 9.30
C ASP A 149 -13.27 8.46 9.42
N ALA A 150 -13.80 8.48 10.65
CA ALA A 150 -15.21 8.73 10.94
C ALA A 150 -15.59 10.21 10.73
N LEU A 151 -14.73 11.14 11.14
CA LEU A 151 -14.90 12.58 10.98
C LEU A 151 -14.86 12.99 9.50
N PHE A 152 -14.00 12.38 8.68
CA PHE A 152 -13.95 12.65 7.25
C PHE A 152 -15.25 12.27 6.53
N VAL A 153 -15.85 11.10 6.87
CA VAL A 153 -17.16 10.67 6.35
C VAL A 153 -18.31 11.52 6.88
N LEU A 154 -18.21 12.01 8.12
CA LEU A 154 -19.23 12.88 8.72
C LEU A 154 -19.20 14.30 8.14
N LEU A 155 -18.01 14.85 7.91
CA LEU A 155 -17.81 16.18 7.34
C LEU A 155 -18.16 16.20 5.84
N SER A 156 -17.77 15.18 5.07
CA SER A 156 -18.14 15.11 3.65
C SER A 156 -19.65 15.03 3.39
N GLY A 157 -20.43 14.51 4.35
CA GLY A 157 -21.89 14.47 4.28
C GLY A 157 -22.61 15.77 4.68
N GLN A 158 -21.93 16.74 5.29
CA GLN A 158 -22.56 17.94 5.89
C GLN A 158 -22.29 19.25 5.13
N ASP A 159 -21.34 19.25 4.20
CA ASP A 159 -20.85 20.49 3.57
C ASP A 159 -21.81 21.11 2.53
N SER A 160 -22.77 20.34 1.99
CA SER A 160 -23.76 20.89 1.05
C SER A 160 -24.67 21.96 1.69
N HIS A 161 -24.98 21.85 2.98
CA HIS A 161 -25.86 22.79 3.67
C HIS A 161 -25.10 24.01 4.23
N ILE A 162 -23.88 23.80 4.74
CA ILE A 162 -23.08 24.88 5.34
C ILE A 162 -22.56 25.84 4.26
N VAL A 163 -22.13 25.31 3.10
CA VAL A 163 -21.64 26.15 1.99
C VAL A 163 -22.78 26.95 1.35
N CYS A 164 -23.98 26.37 1.23
CA CYS A 164 -25.14 27.04 0.62
C CYS A 164 -25.78 28.08 1.57
N SER A 165 -25.87 27.79 2.87
CA SER A 165 -26.38 28.75 3.87
C SER A 165 -25.43 29.92 4.12
N PHE A 166 -24.11 29.73 3.96
CA PHE A 166 -23.14 30.82 4.06
C PHE A 166 -23.13 31.72 2.83
N SER A 167 -23.37 31.16 1.64
CA SER A 167 -23.46 31.91 0.39
C SER A 167 -24.70 32.82 0.31
N PHE A 168 -25.78 32.52 1.05
CA PHE A 168 -27.00 33.36 1.08
C PHE A 168 -26.86 34.59 2.01
N TYR A 169 -26.01 34.51 3.03
CA TYR A 169 -25.84 35.60 4.00
C TYR A 169 -24.89 36.71 3.55
N PHE A 170 -24.07 36.47 2.52
CA PHE A 170 -23.00 37.40 2.10
C PHE A 170 -23.18 37.99 0.69
N THR A 171 -24.34 37.82 0.06
CA THR A 171 -24.70 38.45 -1.23
C THR A 171 -25.12 39.92 -1.06
N SER A 172 -24.43 40.69 -0.21
CA SER A 172 -24.82 42.09 0.03
C SER A 172 -23.66 43.08 0.19
N SER A 173 -22.40 42.66 -0.02
CA SER A 173 -21.26 43.60 -0.02
C SER A 173 -20.28 43.30 -1.13
N GLU A 174 -20.31 44.10 -2.20
CA GLU A 174 -19.52 43.98 -3.43
C GLU A 174 -18.01 44.34 -3.30
N VAL A 175 -17.35 44.14 -2.15
CA VAL A 175 -16.02 44.78 -1.94
C VAL A 175 -14.86 43.82 -1.57
N LEU A 176 -15.04 42.49 -1.56
CA LEU A 176 -13.94 41.59 -1.14
C LEU A 176 -13.75 40.31 -1.98
N ASP A 177 -14.00 40.35 -3.29
CA ASP A 177 -13.92 39.14 -4.14
C ASP A 177 -12.50 38.62 -4.46
N LEU A 178 -11.43 39.33 -4.10
CA LEU A 178 -10.04 38.88 -4.33
C LEU A 178 -9.33 38.36 -3.07
N GLY A 179 -9.92 38.50 -1.88
CA GLY A 179 -9.30 38.14 -0.61
C GLY A 179 -9.46 36.66 -0.18
N TRP A 180 -10.44 35.95 -0.72
CA TRP A 180 -10.88 34.64 -0.21
C TRP A 180 -10.62 33.47 -1.18
N VAL A 181 -10.35 33.77 -2.45
CA VAL A 181 -9.98 32.76 -3.45
C VAL A 181 -8.52 32.34 -3.29
N LEU A 182 -7.63 33.28 -2.94
CA LEU A 182 -6.21 33.03 -2.75
C LEU A 182 -5.91 32.08 -1.57
N PRO A 183 -6.57 32.19 -0.39
CA PRO A 183 -6.44 31.20 0.66
C PRO A 183 -7.00 29.83 0.30
N TYR A 184 -7.91 29.67 -0.66
CA TYR A 184 -8.49 28.35 -0.97
C TYR A 184 -7.58 27.50 -1.88
N ILE A 185 -6.80 28.15 -2.76
CA ILE A 185 -5.80 27.49 -3.60
C ILE A 185 -4.44 27.41 -2.88
N ALA A 186 -4.10 28.39 -2.03
CA ALA A 186 -2.89 28.40 -1.22
C ALA A 186 -3.05 27.80 0.19
N SER A 187 -4.26 27.39 0.58
CA SER A 187 -4.46 26.64 1.83
C SER A 187 -3.81 25.26 1.67
N PRO A 188 -3.20 24.72 2.74
CA PRO A 188 -2.71 23.35 2.76
C PRO A 188 -3.79 22.29 2.45
N THR A 189 -5.06 22.67 2.24
CA THR A 189 -6.18 21.79 1.93
C THR A 189 -5.97 20.93 0.69
N LEU A 190 -5.60 21.48 -0.48
CA LEU A 190 -5.53 20.68 -1.72
C LEU A 190 -4.40 19.63 -1.69
N PRO A 191 -3.15 19.96 -1.31
CA PRO A 191 -2.12 18.95 -1.08
C PRO A 191 -2.50 17.94 0.01
N SER A 192 -3.21 18.37 1.06
CA SER A 192 -3.67 17.48 2.14
C SER A 192 -4.75 16.52 1.66
N ILE A 193 -5.70 16.97 0.83
CA ILE A 193 -6.75 16.14 0.22
C ILE A 193 -6.10 15.08 -0.66
N ALA A 194 -5.18 15.46 -1.55
CA ALA A 194 -4.42 14.51 -2.38
C ALA A 194 -3.69 13.47 -1.51
N THR A 195 -3.06 13.92 -0.44
CA THR A 195 -2.32 13.05 0.49
C THR A 195 -3.25 12.09 1.24
N ILE A 196 -4.40 12.55 1.73
CA ILE A 196 -5.37 11.72 2.45
C ILE A 196 -5.94 10.64 1.53
N HIS A 197 -6.39 11.01 0.32
CA HIS A 197 -6.94 10.05 -0.63
C HIS A 197 -5.88 9.06 -1.15
N ALA A 198 -4.62 9.50 -1.32
CA ALA A 198 -3.52 8.60 -1.65
C ALA A 198 -3.28 7.57 -0.54
N ASN A 199 -3.27 8.00 0.73
CA ASN A 199 -3.10 7.11 1.88
C ASN A 199 -4.27 6.13 2.04
N LEU A 200 -5.50 6.60 1.86
CA LEU A 200 -6.71 5.77 1.95
C LEU A 200 -6.74 4.73 0.82
N ALA A 201 -6.45 5.16 -0.42
CA ALA A 201 -6.33 4.26 -1.55
C ALA A 201 -5.19 3.24 -1.34
N LEU A 202 -4.03 3.64 -0.81
CA LEU A 202 -2.91 2.74 -0.53
C LEU A 202 -3.31 1.65 0.48
N ARG A 203 -3.84 2.06 1.62
CA ARG A 203 -4.32 1.21 2.70
C ARG A 203 -5.39 0.22 2.21
N GLU A 204 -6.35 0.68 1.43
CA GLU A 204 -7.43 -0.17 0.91
C GLU A 204 -6.95 -1.16 -0.15
N ASN A 205 -6.03 -0.75 -1.02
CA ASN A 205 -5.42 -1.68 -1.97
C ASN A 205 -4.60 -2.76 -1.23
N VAL A 206 -3.90 -2.42 -0.15
CA VAL A 206 -3.19 -3.40 0.70
C VAL A 206 -4.17 -4.39 1.32
N LEU A 207 -5.29 -3.92 1.87
CA LEU A 207 -6.31 -4.79 2.46
C LEU A 207 -6.98 -5.68 1.43
N ARG A 208 -7.27 -5.14 0.25
CA ARG A 208 -7.83 -5.90 -0.87
C ARG A 208 -6.86 -6.96 -1.37
N ALA A 209 -5.57 -6.67 -1.43
CA ALA A 209 -4.53 -7.65 -1.76
C ALA A 209 -4.41 -8.78 -0.70
N ASN A 210 -4.86 -8.54 0.53
CA ASN A 210 -4.91 -9.49 1.63
C ASN A 210 -6.32 -10.10 1.83
N GLY A 211 -7.20 -10.04 0.82
CA GLY A 211 -8.49 -10.74 0.84
C GLY A 211 -9.64 -9.99 1.51
N SER A 212 -9.50 -8.69 1.78
CA SER A 212 -10.63 -7.88 2.24
C SER A 212 -11.57 -7.56 1.08
N ASP A 213 -12.87 -7.78 1.30
CA ASP A 213 -13.92 -7.43 0.33
C ASP A 213 -14.17 -5.92 0.35
N ILE A 214 -13.44 -5.20 -0.49
CA ILE A 214 -13.56 -3.76 -0.68
C ILE A 214 -14.19 -3.51 -2.04
N ARG A 215 -15.29 -2.75 -2.03
CA ARG A 215 -16.07 -2.46 -3.23
C ARG A 215 -15.19 -1.70 -4.25
N PRO A 216 -15.10 -2.15 -5.52
CA PRO A 216 -14.22 -1.52 -6.50
C PRO A 216 -14.50 -0.03 -6.72
N TRP A 217 -15.77 0.39 -6.71
CA TRP A 217 -16.17 1.79 -6.92
C TRP A 217 -15.58 2.74 -5.88
N TRP A 218 -15.40 2.28 -4.64
CA TRP A 218 -14.88 3.08 -3.53
C TRP A 218 -13.41 3.43 -3.76
N ILE A 219 -12.62 2.44 -4.18
CA ILE A 219 -11.22 2.65 -4.58
C ILE A 219 -11.13 3.60 -5.80
N TYR A 220 -12.03 3.45 -6.77
CA TYR A 220 -12.07 4.36 -7.92
C TYR A 220 -12.39 5.79 -7.52
N HIS A 221 -13.32 6.02 -6.59
CA HIS A 221 -13.62 7.36 -6.06
C HIS A 221 -12.36 8.01 -5.47
N HIS A 222 -11.56 7.31 -4.67
CA HIS A 222 -10.30 7.86 -4.14
C HIS A 222 -9.25 8.16 -5.21
N TYR A 223 -9.16 7.33 -6.26
CA TYR A 223 -8.29 7.65 -7.40
C TYR A 223 -8.73 8.91 -8.13
N CYS A 224 -10.03 9.08 -8.34
CA CYS A 224 -10.58 10.28 -8.96
C CYS A 224 -10.34 11.51 -8.08
N ALA A 225 -10.63 11.44 -6.78
CA ALA A 225 -10.40 12.55 -5.85
C ALA A 225 -8.92 12.95 -5.78
N MET A 226 -8.00 11.98 -5.72
CA MET A 226 -6.56 12.24 -5.77
C MET A 226 -6.14 12.89 -7.11
N LEU A 227 -6.61 12.37 -8.24
CA LEU A 227 -6.29 12.91 -9.57
C LEU A 227 -6.82 14.34 -9.74
N MET A 228 -8.06 14.59 -9.33
CA MET A 228 -8.65 15.92 -9.40
C MET A 228 -7.91 16.90 -8.48
N ALA A 229 -7.46 16.48 -7.29
CA ALA A 229 -6.66 17.32 -6.40
C ALA A 229 -5.30 17.68 -7.02
N LEU A 230 -4.66 16.72 -7.69
CA LEU A 230 -3.41 16.94 -8.42
C LEU A 230 -3.63 17.86 -9.62
N ILE A 231 -4.72 17.71 -10.37
CA ILE A 231 -5.08 18.61 -11.46
C ILE A 231 -5.31 20.01 -10.90
N SER A 232 -6.12 20.18 -9.85
CA SER A 232 -6.37 21.47 -9.21
C SER A 232 -5.11 22.13 -8.65
N LEU A 233 -4.14 21.35 -8.17
CA LEU A 233 -2.84 21.85 -7.68
C LEU A 233 -1.91 22.26 -8.82
N THR A 234 -1.89 21.50 -9.92
CA THR A 234 -1.06 21.80 -11.10
C THR A 234 -1.70 22.86 -11.99
N TRP A 235 -2.96 23.18 -11.76
CA TRP A 235 -3.74 24.17 -12.50
C TRP A 235 -3.73 25.54 -11.80
N GLU A 236 -2.60 26.26 -11.90
CA GLU A 236 -2.58 27.71 -11.66
C GLU A 236 -2.03 28.54 -12.84
N ILE A 237 -3.01 29.24 -13.45
CA ILE A 237 -3.07 30.66 -13.86
C ILE A 237 -2.18 31.13 -15.01
N LYS A 238 -2.75 31.04 -16.22
CA LYS A 238 -2.64 32.12 -17.22
C LYS A 238 -4.04 32.46 -17.75
N GLY A 239 -4.68 33.44 -17.11
CA GLY A 239 -6.06 33.88 -17.37
C GLY A 239 -7.01 33.45 -16.26
N GLU A 240 -7.73 34.40 -15.66
CA GLU A 240 -8.70 34.20 -14.57
C GLU A 240 -9.67 33.03 -14.87
N PRO A 241 -9.70 31.99 -14.03
CA PRO A 241 -10.72 30.96 -14.10
C PRO A 241 -11.87 31.25 -13.12
N ASP A 242 -13.09 31.00 -13.60
CA ASP A 242 -14.36 31.11 -12.87
C ASP A 242 -14.30 30.33 -11.53
N CYS A 243 -14.37 31.04 -10.40
CA CYS A 243 -14.24 30.44 -9.06
C CYS A 243 -15.29 29.35 -8.79
N ASN A 244 -16.46 29.46 -9.41
CA ASN A 244 -17.54 28.48 -9.33
C ASN A 244 -17.11 27.09 -9.85
N PHE A 245 -16.34 27.03 -10.94
CA PHE A 245 -15.91 25.74 -11.48
C PHE A 245 -14.93 25.02 -10.54
N LYS A 246 -14.03 25.76 -9.89
CA LYS A 246 -13.11 25.20 -8.89
C LYS A 246 -13.85 24.69 -7.65
N GLN A 247 -14.85 25.42 -7.16
CA GLN A 247 -15.68 24.99 -6.03
C GLN A 247 -16.52 23.75 -6.36
N VAL A 248 -17.13 23.68 -7.54
CA VAL A 248 -17.90 22.49 -7.97
C VAL A 248 -17.00 21.26 -8.04
N VAL A 249 -15.81 21.39 -8.62
CA VAL A 249 -14.84 20.28 -8.69
C VAL A 249 -14.45 19.77 -7.31
N ILE A 250 -14.17 20.67 -6.36
CA ILE A 250 -13.76 20.28 -5.01
C ILE A 250 -14.92 19.65 -4.23
N SER A 251 -16.14 20.15 -4.38
CA SER A 251 -17.33 19.52 -3.78
C SER A 251 -17.55 18.09 -4.30
N PHE A 252 -17.32 17.83 -5.59
CA PHE A 252 -17.35 16.47 -6.16
C PHE A 252 -16.22 15.55 -5.67
N MET A 253 -15.13 16.10 -5.14
CA MET A 253 -14.00 15.31 -4.64
C MET A 253 -14.16 14.91 -3.18
N ILE A 254 -14.91 15.71 -2.41
CA ILE A 254 -15.19 15.47 -1.00
C ILE A 254 -16.34 14.46 -0.83
N MET A 255 -17.32 14.46 -1.74
CA MET A 255 -18.51 13.56 -1.74
C MET A 255 -18.22 12.16 -2.30
#